data_AF-A0A376KQM4-F1
#
_entry.id   AF-A0A376KQM4-F1
#
_cell.length_a   1.000
_cell.length_b   1.000
_cell.length_c   1.000
_cell.angle_alpha   90.00
_cell.angle_beta   90.00
_cell.angle_gamma   90.00
#
_symmetry.space_group_name_H-M   'P 1'
#
loop_
_entity.id
_entity.type
_entity.pdbx_description
1 polymer ?
#
loop_
_entity_poly.entity_id
_entity_poly.type
_entity_poly.pdbx_seq_one_letter_code
_entity_poly.pdbx_strand_id
1 'polypeptide(L)'
;MFCWSVETSDGDGYIYCVIEHQSSAEKNMAFRLMRYATAAMQRHLDKGYDRVPLVVPLLFYHGETSPYPYSLNWLDEFDDPQLARQLYTEAFRWWISPSYLTMRSCNIGV
;
A
#
# COMPACT_ATOMS: atom_id res chain seq x y z
N MET A 1 -0.47 -12.76 -7.71
CA MET A 1 -1.55 -11.77 -7.54
C MET A 1 -2.81 -12.36 -8.15
N PHE A 2 -3.86 -12.57 -7.35
CA PHE A 2 -5.14 -13.11 -7.82
C PHE A 2 -6.15 -11.97 -7.87
N CYS A 3 -6.88 -11.86 -8.98
CA CYS A 3 -7.90 -10.84 -9.21
C CYS A 3 -9.26 -11.52 -9.19
N TRP A 4 -10.15 -11.07 -8.32
CA TRP A 4 -11.54 -11.52 -8.29
C TRP A 4 -12.44 -10.32 -8.54
N SER A 5 -13.40 -10.47 -9.45
CA SER A 5 -14.48 -9.49 -9.63
C SER A 5 -15.61 -9.89 -8.69
N VAL A 6 -16.13 -8.95 -7.91
CA VAL A 6 -17.27 -9.17 -7.04
C VAL A 6 -18.35 -8.17 -7.44
N GLU A 7 -19.52 -8.67 -7.83
CA GLU A 7 -20.70 -7.83 -7.96
C GLU A 7 -21.18 -7.47 -6.55
N THR A 8 -21.14 -6.19 -6.21
CA THR A 8 -21.68 -5.68 -4.93
C THR A 8 -23.08 -5.15 -5.16
N SER A 9 -23.88 -5.05 -4.09
CA SER A 9 -25.24 -4.48 -4.15
C SER A 9 -25.29 -3.04 -4.67
N ASP A 10 -24.16 -2.33 -4.64
CA ASP A 10 -24.01 -0.94 -5.09
C ASP A 10 -23.26 -0.81 -6.44
N GLY A 11 -23.00 -1.93 -7.14
CA GLY A 11 -22.37 -1.99 -8.46
C GLY A 11 -21.17 -2.94 -8.57
N ASP A 12 -20.49 -2.92 -9.72
CA ASP A 12 -19.30 -3.74 -9.98
C ASP A 12 -18.11 -3.25 -9.14
N GLY A 13 -17.60 -4.12 -8.26
CA GLY A 13 -16.45 -3.87 -7.41
C GLY A 13 -15.31 -4.83 -7.71
N TYR A 14 -14.11 -4.31 -7.89
CA TYR A 14 -12.92 -5.16 -8.00
C TYR A 14 -12.26 -5.29 -6.62
N ILE A 15 -12.16 -6.53 -6.14
CA ILE A 15 -11.39 -6.86 -4.94
C ILE A 15 -10.14 -7.61 -5.37
N TYR A 16 -9.00 -6.96 -5.23
CA TYR A 16 -7.71 -7.59 -5.47
C TYR A 16 -7.19 -8.21 -4.17
N CYS A 17 -6.79 -9.47 -4.23
CA CYS A 17 -6.12 -10.13 -3.12
C CYS A 17 -4.63 -10.27 -3.44
N VAL A 18 -3.80 -9.58 -2.66
CA VAL A 18 -2.35 -9.81 -2.66
C VAL A 18 -2.07 -10.86 -1.61
N ILE A 19 -1.68 -12.05 -2.05
CA ILE A 19 -1.36 -13.17 -1.17
C ILE A 19 0.15 -13.33 -1.15
N GLU A 20 0.75 -13.21 0.03
CA GLU A 20 2.15 -13.54 0.26
C GLU A 20 2.24 -14.74 1.21
N HIS A 21 3.00 -15.77 0.83
CA HIS A 21 3.32 -16.89 1.70
C HIS A 21 4.78 -16.78 2.15
N GLN A 22 5.02 -16.69 3.46
CA GLN A 22 6.36 -16.58 4.04
C GLN A 22 6.58 -17.62 5.13
N SER A 23 7.73 -18.32 5.05
CA SER A 23 8.20 -19.27 6.08
C SER A 23 9.16 -18.62 7.08
N SER A 24 9.67 -17.41 6.80
CA SER A 24 10.54 -16.63 7.68
C SER A 24 9.91 -15.27 7.94
N ALA A 25 10.08 -14.75 9.16
CA ALA A 25 9.53 -13.45 9.51
C ALA A 25 10.44 -12.34 8.99
N GLU A 26 9.90 -11.45 8.16
CA GLU A 26 10.62 -10.30 7.59
C GLU A 26 10.12 -8.99 8.18
N LYS A 27 10.99 -8.07 8.61
CA LYS A 27 10.57 -6.86 9.32
C LYS A 27 9.69 -5.90 8.49
N ASN A 28 9.96 -5.76 7.19
CA ASN A 28 9.33 -4.76 6.32
C ASN A 28 8.18 -5.33 5.47
N MET A 29 7.52 -6.38 5.99
CA MET A 29 6.49 -7.08 5.23
C MET A 29 5.25 -6.20 5.01
N ALA A 30 4.91 -5.33 5.95
CA ALA A 30 3.75 -4.46 5.80
C ALA A 30 3.96 -3.47 4.64
N PHE A 31 5.14 -2.84 4.55
CA PHE A 31 5.49 -1.98 3.43
C PHE A 31 5.52 -2.74 2.10
N ARG A 32 6.02 -3.99 2.09
CA ARG A 32 5.98 -4.84 0.89
C ARG A 32 4.56 -5.13 0.41
N LEU A 33 3.66 -5.46 1.32
CA LEU A 33 2.24 -5.69 1.01
C LEU A 33 1.58 -4.43 0.45
N MET A 34 1.88 -3.27 1.02
CA MET A 34 1.40 -1.99 0.48
C MET A 34 1.94 -1.71 -0.91
N ARG A 35 3.24 -1.94 -1.16
CA ARG A 35 3.83 -1.80 -2.51
C ARG A 35 3.11 -2.68 -3.53
N TYR A 36 2.79 -3.91 -3.18
CA TYR A 36 2.02 -4.80 -4.04
C TYR A 36 0.59 -4.32 -4.25
N ALA A 37 -0.06 -3.81 -3.19
CA ALA A 37 -1.39 -3.24 -3.29
C ALA A 37 -1.43 -2.01 -4.21
N THR A 38 -0.49 -1.07 -4.06
CA THR A 38 -0.38 0.09 -4.94
C THR A 38 -0.06 -0.29 -6.39
N ALA A 39 0.83 -1.28 -6.60
CA ALA A 39 1.11 -1.79 -7.95
C ALA A 39 -0.12 -2.46 -8.58
N ALA A 40 -0.95 -3.15 -7.79
CA ALA A 40 -2.22 -3.71 -8.23
C ALA A 40 -3.20 -2.63 -8.67
N MET A 41 -3.34 -1.56 -7.87
CA MET A 41 -4.15 -0.40 -8.18
C MET A 41 -3.69 0.28 -9.47
N GLN A 42 -2.39 0.51 -9.63
CA GLN A 42 -1.83 1.13 -10.83
C GLN A 42 -2.12 0.30 -12.09
N ARG A 43 -1.88 -1.02 -12.02
CA ARG A 43 -2.18 -1.93 -13.14
C ARG A 43 -3.67 -1.96 -13.51
N HIS A 44 -4.56 -1.65 -12.57
CA HIS A 44 -5.99 -1.52 -12.87
C HIS A 44 -6.26 -0.24 -13.66
N LEU A 45 -5.67 0.89 -13.25
CA LEU A 45 -5.77 2.16 -14.00
C LEU A 45 -5.16 2.04 -15.41
N ASP A 46 -4.01 1.37 -15.53
CA ASP A 46 -3.31 1.17 -16.82
C ASP A 46 -4.15 0.36 -17.83
N LYS A 47 -5.16 -0.39 -17.37
CA LYS A 47 -6.11 -1.12 -18.22
C LYS A 47 -7.25 -0.24 -18.77
N GLY A 48 -7.30 1.03 -18.37
CA GLY A 48 -8.33 1.99 -18.82
C GLY A 48 -9.56 2.06 -17.93
N TYR A 49 -9.49 1.58 -16.68
CA TYR A 49 -10.56 1.77 -15.70
C TYR A 49 -10.43 3.13 -15.01
N ASP A 50 -11.56 3.82 -14.80
CA ASP A 50 -11.59 5.19 -14.26
C ASP A 50 -11.50 5.25 -12.72
N ARG A 51 -11.59 4.11 -12.04
CA ARG A 51 -11.65 4.04 -10.56
C ARG A 51 -10.56 3.14 -10.02
N VAL A 52 -9.98 3.54 -8.89
CA VAL A 52 -9.02 2.71 -8.15
C VAL A 52 -9.78 1.58 -7.45
N PRO A 53 -9.33 0.32 -7.59
CA PRO A 53 -10.02 -0.81 -6.98
C PRO A 53 -9.62 -0.97 -5.51
N LEU A 54 -10.45 -1.66 -4.74
CA LEU A 54 -10.10 -2.06 -3.38
C LEU A 54 -9.11 -3.23 -3.43
N VAL A 55 -7.99 -3.10 -2.73
CA VAL A 55 -6.96 -4.14 -2.67
C VAL A 55 -6.76 -4.56 -1.22
N VAL A 56 -7.00 -5.84 -0.93
CA VAL A 56 -6.84 -6.44 0.39
C VAL A 56 -5.54 -7.26 0.41
N PRO A 57 -4.50 -6.79 1.12
CA PRO A 57 -3.30 -7.59 1.35
C PRO A 57 -3.58 -8.68 2.39
N LEU A 58 -3.22 -9.92 2.05
CA LEU A 58 -3.33 -11.12 2.88
C LEU A 58 -1.95 -11.74 3.05
N LEU A 59 -1.51 -11.90 4.30
CA LEU A 59 -0.26 -12.58 4.64
C LEU A 59 -0.57 -13.98 5.19
N PHE A 60 -0.05 -15.00 4.52
CA PHE A 60 0.01 -16.36 5.04
C PHE A 60 1.40 -16.59 5.62
N TYR A 61 1.47 -16.64 6.94
CA TYR A 61 2.72 -16.85 7.66
C TYR A 61 2.73 -18.23 8.31
N HIS A 62 3.79 -19.00 8.02
CA HIS A 62 4.02 -20.32 8.59
C HIS A 62 5.49 -20.50 8.99
N GLY A 63 6.01 -19.54 9.77
CA GLY A 63 7.35 -19.62 10.34
C GLY A 63 7.35 -20.15 11.77
N GLU A 64 8.56 -20.44 12.28
CA GLU A 64 8.76 -21.03 13.61
C GLU A 64 8.26 -20.13 14.75
N THR A 65 8.32 -18.80 14.59
CA THR A 65 7.87 -17.83 15.59
C THR A 65 6.43 -17.39 15.31
N SER A 66 5.46 -17.99 16.00
CA SER A 66 4.04 -17.68 15.87
C SER A 66 3.48 -17.05 17.16
N PRO A 67 2.65 -15.99 17.09
CA PRO A 67 2.20 -15.29 15.88
C PRO A 67 3.31 -14.48 15.22
N TYR A 68 3.07 -14.03 13.98
CA TYR A 68 4.02 -13.22 13.22
C TYR A 68 4.52 -12.02 14.06
N PRO A 69 5.85 -11.85 14.25
CA PRO A 69 6.40 -11.00 15.31
C PRO A 69 6.49 -9.49 14.98
N TYR A 70 6.18 -9.08 13.75
CA TYR A 70 6.30 -7.67 13.30
C TYR A 70 4.93 -7.05 13.02
N SER A 71 4.87 -5.70 13.03
CA SER A 71 3.63 -4.99 12.70
C SER A 71 3.22 -5.25 11.25
N LEU A 72 1.92 -5.46 11.01
CA LEU A 72 1.32 -5.51 9.69
C LEU A 72 0.75 -4.16 9.23
N ASN A 73 0.89 -3.12 10.06
CA ASN A 73 0.58 -1.76 9.70
C ASN A 73 1.86 -1.06 9.20
N TRP A 74 1.93 -0.82 7.90
CA TRP A 74 3.08 -0.20 7.26
C TRP A 74 3.43 1.19 7.81
N LEU A 75 2.47 1.90 8.41
CA LEU A 75 2.71 3.20 9.05
C LEU A 75 3.58 3.08 10.30
N ASP A 76 3.65 1.91 10.92
CA ASP A 76 4.53 1.66 12.07
C ASP A 76 5.99 1.44 11.66
N GLU A 77 6.28 1.33 10.36
CA GLU A 77 7.65 1.19 9.85
C GLU A 77 8.40 2.53 9.71
N PHE A 78 7.71 3.67 9.86
CA PHE A 78 8.34 4.99 9.86
C PHE A 78 9.02 5.32 11.19
N ASP A 79 10.05 6.18 11.14
CA ASP A 79 10.71 6.70 12.35
C ASP A 79 9.74 7.45 13.27
N ASP A 80 8.75 8.14 12.69
CA ASP A 80 7.63 8.76 13.41
C ASP A 80 6.29 8.24 12.86
N PRO A 81 5.72 7.18 13.46
CA PRO A 81 4.44 6.62 13.04
C PRO A 81 3.24 7.55 13.25
N GLN A 82 3.33 8.56 14.13
CA GLN A 82 2.22 9.50 14.35
C GLN A 82 2.17 10.51 13.21
N LEU A 83 3.32 11.07 12.84
CA LEU A 83 3.43 11.95 11.68
C LEU A 83 3.03 11.22 10.38
N ALA A 84 3.48 9.97 10.19
CA ALA A 84 3.11 9.16 9.04
C ALA A 84 1.57 8.99 8.91
N ARG A 85 0.88 8.70 10.03
CA ARG A 85 -0.59 8.63 10.04
C ARG A 85 -1.22 9.95 9.60
N GLN A 86 -0.78 11.07 10.15
CA GLN A 86 -1.29 12.40 9.77
C GLN A 86 -1.12 12.66 8.26
N LEU A 87 0.05 12.32 7.70
CA LEU A 87 0.36 12.57 6.29
C LEU A 87 -0.40 11.65 5.32
N TYR A 88 -0.58 10.38 5.66
CA TYR A 88 -1.10 9.37 4.73
C TYR A 88 -2.59 9.04 4.92
N THR A 89 -3.23 9.51 6.00
CA THR A 89 -4.67 9.30 6.24
C THR A 89 -5.51 10.56 6.04
N GLU A 90 -4.88 11.74 6.00
CA GLU A 90 -5.55 12.98 5.63
C GLU A 90 -5.46 13.23 4.11
N ALA A 91 -6.29 14.14 3.62
CA ALA A 91 -6.15 14.62 2.24
C ALA A 91 -4.77 15.26 2.04
N PHE A 92 -4.15 15.03 0.87
CA PHE A 92 -2.92 15.70 0.47
C PHE A 92 -3.16 17.21 0.29
N ARG A 93 -3.16 17.95 1.40
CA ARG A 93 -3.43 19.39 1.47
C ARG A 93 -2.26 20.22 0.97
N TRP A 94 -1.07 19.63 0.92
CA TRP A 94 0.15 20.25 0.42
C TRP A 94 0.20 20.29 -1.12
N TRP A 95 -0.91 20.61 -1.79
CA TRP A 95 -0.86 20.91 -3.23
C TRP A 95 -0.03 22.17 -3.43
N ILE A 96 1.26 22.00 -3.69
CA ILE A 96 2.14 23.12 -3.96
C ILE A 96 1.97 23.47 -5.43
N SER A 97 1.28 24.58 -5.69
CA SER A 97 1.19 25.13 -7.05
C SER A 97 2.61 25.35 -7.59
N PRO A 98 2.94 24.89 -8.81
CA PRO A 98 4.28 25.01 -9.40
C PRO A 98 4.83 26.43 -9.43
N SER A 99 3.97 27.44 -9.34
CA SER A 99 4.32 28.86 -9.33
C SER A 99 5.11 29.33 -8.10
N TYR A 100 5.25 28.54 -7.02
CA TYR A 100 5.87 28.99 -5.77
C TYR A 100 7.06 28.16 -5.25
N LEU A 101 7.58 27.20 -6.03
CA LEU A 101 8.75 26.43 -5.61
C LEU A 101 9.89 26.52 -6.61
N THR A 102 10.97 27.17 -6.18
CA THR A 102 12.31 26.81 -6.64
C THR A 102 12.64 25.45 -6.02
N MET A 103 12.58 24.39 -6.83
CA MET A 103 13.08 23.06 -6.45
C MET A 103 14.53 23.19 -5.98
N ARG A 104 14.79 23.01 -4.69
CA ARG A 104 16.09 22.52 -4.25
C ARG A 104 16.03 21.01 -4.37
N SER A 105 16.70 20.49 -5.39
CA SER A 105 16.92 19.06 -5.54
C SER A 105 17.50 18.49 -4.24
N CYS A 106 16.71 17.70 -3.51
CA CYS A 106 17.24 16.79 -2.52
C CYS A 106 17.67 15.54 -3.29
N ASN A 107 18.97 15.38 -3.49
CA ASN A 107 19.55 14.21 -4.12
C ASN A 107 19.43 13.05 -3.12
N ILE A 108 18.32 12.33 -3.14
CA ILE A 108 18.23 11.02 -2.52
C ILE A 108 18.94 10.08 -3.50
N GLY A 109 20.25 9.91 -3.29
CA GLY A 109 21.07 9.02 -4.07
C GLY A 109 20.52 7.60 -3.99
N VAL A 110 19.96 7.14 -5.11
CA VAL A 110 19.85 5.73 -5.47
C VAL A 110 20.94 5.40 -6.46
#